data_AF-A0A922LCJ7-F1
#
_entry.id   AF-A0A922LCJ7-F1
#
_cell.length_a   1.000
_cell.length_b   1.000
_cell.length_c   1.000
_cell.angle_alpha   90.00
_cell.angle_beta   90.00
_cell.angle_gamma   90.00
#
_symmetry.space_group_name_H-M   'P 1'
#
loop_
_entity.id
_entity.type
_entity.pdbx_description
1 polymer ?
#
loop_
_entity_poly.entity_id
_entity_poly.type
_entity_poly.pdbx_seq_one_letter_code
_entity_poly.pdbx_strand_id
1 'polypeptide(L)'
;MRLINLRVAACQVLSVTWYLDTQKARNLTALFKGMSCKNEYIHETAFSCLREFISKTSIDIELRHANMKQIVQNIRQNSIRCIHTVRQLAYCAQLFPSTLSERLCDAIYSHLNTSLEAAVNKQNSASISTFTSSNLELCTSLLDLFHLIPLATSKYVSLLIESVVNAERLLNIEPTSPLRLPLTRFLSRYPAETCALLLTGSRWPYNSHANRIFLVIIYISIVYVV
;
A
#
# COMPACT_ATOMS: atom_id res chain seq x y z
N MET A 1 -26.24 3.88 -26.50
CA MET A 1 -25.89 5.16 -25.85
C MET A 1 -24.75 4.92 -24.87
N ARG A 2 -23.56 5.52 -25.07
CA ARG A 2 -22.49 5.49 -24.06
C ARG A 2 -22.93 6.35 -22.87
N LEU A 3 -23.09 5.75 -21.69
CA LEU A 3 -23.36 6.50 -20.47
C LEU A 3 -22.07 7.24 -20.09
N ILE A 4 -21.94 8.51 -20.50
CA ILE A 4 -20.77 9.32 -20.17
C ILE A 4 -20.89 9.72 -18.70
N ASN A 5 -19.98 9.22 -17.87
CA ASN A 5 -19.90 9.67 -16.48
C ASN A 5 -19.32 11.10 -16.45
N LEU A 6 -20.16 12.08 -16.13
CA LEU A 6 -19.79 13.49 -16.12
C LEU A 6 -18.55 13.78 -15.26
N ARG A 7 -18.39 13.07 -14.14
CA ARG A 7 -17.23 13.25 -13.24
C ARG A 7 -15.93 12.78 -13.87
N VAL A 8 -15.99 11.72 -14.68
CA VAL A 8 -14.84 11.17 -15.42
C VAL A 8 -14.43 12.12 -16.53
N ALA A 9 -15.40 12.60 -17.31
CA ALA A 9 -15.14 13.61 -18.34
C ALA A 9 -14.55 14.90 -17.73
N ALA A 10 -15.07 15.35 -16.59
CA ALA A 10 -14.52 16.49 -15.87
C ALA A 10 -13.06 16.26 -15.42
N CYS A 11 -12.73 15.08 -14.88
CA CYS A 11 -11.34 14.76 -14.51
C CYS A 11 -10.39 14.82 -15.71
N GLN A 12 -10.83 14.31 -16.86
CA GLN A 12 -10.05 14.34 -18.10
C GLN A 12 -9.81 15.78 -18.57
N VAL A 13 -10.84 16.62 -18.59
CA VAL A 13 -10.68 18.04 -18.95
C VAL A 13 -9.75 18.77 -17.96
N LEU A 14 -9.87 18.49 -16.67
CA LEU A 14 -8.99 19.06 -15.63
C LEU A 14 -7.53 18.64 -15.82
N SER A 15 -7.26 17.42 -16.31
CA SER A 15 -5.89 16.95 -16.56
C SER A 15 -5.19 17.70 -17.70
N VAL A 16 -5.94 18.12 -18.72
CA VAL A 16 -5.41 18.80 -19.92
C VAL A 16 -5.27 20.32 -19.70
N THR A 17 -6.00 20.88 -18.75
CA THR A 17 -5.97 22.32 -18.41
C THR A 17 -4.79 22.72 -17.51
N TRP A 18 -3.69 21.98 -17.57
CA TRP A 18 -2.48 22.22 -16.79
C TRP A 18 -1.78 23.55 -17.11
N TYR A 19 -2.00 24.11 -18.30
CA TYR A 19 -1.43 25.39 -18.73
C TYR A 19 -2.10 26.62 -18.08
N LEU A 20 -3.26 26.47 -17.43
CA LEU A 20 -4.00 27.58 -16.81
C LEU A 20 -3.50 27.84 -15.38
N ASP A 21 -2.45 28.65 -15.24
CA ASP A 21 -1.81 28.96 -13.94
C ASP A 21 -2.79 29.40 -12.83
N THR A 22 -3.76 30.24 -13.17
CA THR A 22 -4.75 30.78 -12.21
C THR A 22 -5.68 29.72 -11.62
N GLN A 23 -5.89 28.60 -12.31
CA GLN A 23 -6.79 27.52 -11.86
C GLN A 23 -6.05 26.28 -11.39
N LYS A 24 -4.71 26.23 -11.47
CA LYS A 24 -3.89 25.06 -11.11
C LYS A 24 -4.22 24.50 -9.72
N ALA A 25 -4.26 25.35 -8.70
CA ALA A 25 -4.56 24.94 -7.33
C ALA A 25 -5.98 24.34 -7.18
N ARG A 26 -6.97 24.94 -7.86
CA ARG A 26 -8.36 24.46 -7.86
C ARG A 26 -8.52 23.14 -8.61
N ASN A 27 -7.89 23.02 -9.78
CA ASN A 27 -7.88 21.80 -10.60
C ASN A 27 -7.25 20.64 -9.83
N LEU A 28 -6.12 20.89 -9.20
CA LEU A 28 -5.43 19.91 -8.37
C LEU A 28 -6.31 19.46 -7.18
N THR A 29 -6.92 20.42 -6.46
CA THR A 29 -7.83 20.11 -5.35
C THR A 29 -9.05 19.28 -5.81
N ALA A 30 -9.61 19.61 -6.98
CA ALA A 30 -10.71 18.86 -7.57
C ALA A 30 -10.32 17.43 -7.96
N LEU A 31 -9.12 17.23 -8.53
CA LEU A 31 -8.58 15.91 -8.85
C LEU A 31 -8.34 15.07 -7.59
N PHE A 32 -7.78 15.66 -6.53
CA PHE A 32 -7.64 15.00 -5.22
C PHE A 32 -9.00 14.61 -4.60
N LYS A 33 -10.02 15.46 -4.77
CA LYS A 33 -11.40 15.13 -4.36
C LYS A 33 -11.99 14.00 -5.21
N GLY A 34 -11.66 13.95 -6.50
CA GLY A 34 -11.99 12.84 -7.39
C GLY A 34 -11.38 11.51 -6.92
N MET A 35 -10.10 11.53 -6.55
CA MET A 35 -9.44 10.38 -5.92
C MET A 35 -10.08 10.00 -4.58
N SER A 36 -10.72 10.94 -3.89
CA SER A 36 -11.42 10.68 -2.64
C SER A 36 -12.77 9.94 -2.82
N CYS A 37 -13.26 9.78 -4.06
CA CYS A 37 -14.56 9.16 -4.34
C CYS A 37 -14.55 7.64 -4.15
N LYS A 38 -15.63 7.08 -3.57
CA LYS A 38 -15.81 5.62 -3.34
C LYS A 38 -15.96 4.79 -4.62
N ASN A 39 -16.34 5.41 -5.73
CA ASN A 39 -16.53 4.73 -7.01
C ASN A 39 -15.17 4.47 -7.65
N GLU A 40 -14.80 3.20 -7.82
CA GLU A 40 -13.52 2.73 -8.33
C GLU A 40 -13.18 3.32 -9.71
N TYR A 41 -14.15 3.36 -10.63
CA TYR A 41 -13.95 3.92 -11.97
C TYR A 41 -13.60 5.41 -11.95
N ILE A 42 -14.26 6.20 -11.08
CA ILE A 42 -13.96 7.62 -10.91
C ILE A 42 -12.59 7.81 -10.25
N HIS A 43 -12.31 7.00 -9.23
CA HIS A 43 -11.08 7.05 -8.46
C HIS A 43 -9.84 6.76 -9.34
N GLU A 44 -9.87 5.69 -10.13
CA GLU A 44 -8.79 5.32 -11.06
C GLU A 44 -8.60 6.36 -12.17
N THR A 45 -9.70 6.86 -12.74
CA THR A 45 -9.63 7.93 -13.74
C THR A 45 -8.97 9.18 -13.14
N ALA A 46 -9.41 9.60 -11.95
CA ALA A 46 -8.86 10.78 -11.29
C ALA A 46 -7.36 10.62 -10.98
N PHE A 47 -6.92 9.42 -10.60
CA PHE A 47 -5.50 9.13 -10.40
C PHE A 47 -4.70 9.24 -11.70
N SER A 48 -5.16 8.62 -12.80
CA SER A 48 -4.46 8.72 -14.09
C SER A 48 -4.38 10.17 -14.57
N CYS A 49 -5.47 10.92 -14.43
CA CYS A 49 -5.56 12.34 -14.75
C CYS A 49 -4.59 13.18 -13.89
N LEU A 50 -4.51 12.90 -12.59
CA LEU A 50 -3.61 13.60 -11.68
C LEU A 50 -2.15 13.28 -11.99
N ARG A 51 -1.81 12.03 -12.29
CA ARG A 51 -0.47 11.61 -12.70
C ARG A 51 -0.02 12.35 -13.96
N GLU A 52 -0.89 12.45 -14.97
CA GLU A 52 -0.61 13.20 -16.19
C GLU A 52 -0.44 14.70 -15.90
N PHE A 53 -1.33 15.27 -15.08
CA PHE A 53 -1.26 16.68 -14.68
C PHE A 53 0.06 17.02 -13.97
N ILE A 54 0.52 16.17 -13.04
CA ILE A 54 1.80 16.33 -12.33
C ILE A 54 2.99 16.18 -13.28
N SER A 55 2.93 15.26 -14.25
CA SER A 55 4.02 15.06 -15.20
C SER A 55 4.26 16.27 -16.10
N LYS A 56 3.22 17.07 -16.34
CA LYS A 56 3.25 18.23 -17.25
C LYS A 56 3.36 19.56 -16.52
N THR A 57 3.40 19.60 -15.18
CA THR A 57 3.39 20.85 -14.41
C THR A 57 4.13 20.73 -13.08
N SER A 58 4.93 21.73 -12.75
CA SER A 58 5.53 21.89 -11.43
C SER A 58 4.46 22.30 -10.40
N ILE A 59 4.29 21.49 -9.36
CA ILE A 59 3.35 21.77 -8.27
C ILE A 59 4.13 22.17 -7.02
N ASP A 60 3.72 23.29 -6.45
CA ASP A 60 4.28 23.79 -5.20
C ASP A 60 4.18 22.76 -4.07
N ILE A 61 5.24 22.70 -3.26
CA ILE A 61 5.37 21.82 -2.11
C ILE A 61 4.21 22.04 -1.14
N GLU A 62 3.81 23.28 -0.90
CA GLU A 62 2.74 23.62 0.05
C GLU A 62 1.38 23.06 -0.39
N LEU A 63 1.04 23.21 -1.68
CA LEU A 63 -0.20 22.69 -2.25
C LEU A 63 -0.26 21.16 -2.21
N ARG A 64 0.88 20.49 -2.44
CA ARG A 64 0.98 19.03 -2.29
C ARG A 64 0.67 18.60 -0.86
N HIS A 65 1.33 19.23 0.11
CA HIS A 65 1.12 18.92 1.52
C HIS A 65 -0.31 19.22 1.96
N ALA A 66 -0.90 20.34 1.55
CA ALA A 66 -2.27 20.72 1.91
C ALA A 66 -3.31 19.67 1.48
N ASN A 67 -3.22 19.19 0.22
CA ASN A 67 -4.14 18.21 -0.32
C ASN A 67 -3.94 16.81 0.27
N MET A 68 -2.68 16.43 0.54
CA MET A 68 -2.37 15.13 1.13
C MET A 68 -2.62 15.05 2.63
N LYS A 69 -2.52 16.18 3.35
CA LYS A 69 -2.65 16.23 4.80
C LYS A 69 -3.93 15.56 5.29
N GLN A 70 -5.05 15.80 4.62
CA GLN A 70 -6.34 15.21 4.99
C GLN A 70 -6.34 13.68 4.82
N ILE A 71 -5.80 13.16 3.70
CA ILE A 71 -5.73 11.71 3.44
C ILE A 71 -4.83 11.03 4.47
N VAL A 72 -3.64 11.60 4.71
CA VAL A 72 -2.67 11.07 5.68
C VAL A 72 -3.23 11.15 7.11
N GLN A 73 -3.91 12.24 7.46
CA GLN A 73 -4.54 12.39 8.78
C GLN A 73 -5.67 11.38 9.00
N ASN A 74 -6.53 11.18 8.00
CA ASN A 74 -7.61 10.19 8.07
C ASN A 74 -7.07 8.79 8.35
N ILE A 75 -5.93 8.43 7.77
CA ILE A 75 -5.29 7.12 7.96
C ILE A 75 -4.64 6.98 9.34
N ARG A 76 -4.04 8.05 9.85
CA ARG A 76 -3.43 8.05 11.18
C ARG A 76 -4.46 7.95 12.30
N GLN A 77 -5.63 8.56 12.13
CA GLN A 77 -6.63 8.70 13.20
C GLN A 77 -7.72 7.62 13.14
N ASN A 78 -8.09 7.15 11.96
CA ASN A 78 -9.16 6.17 11.81
C ASN A 78 -8.60 4.77 11.55
N SER A 79 -9.25 3.76 12.13
CA SER A 79 -9.05 2.36 11.78
C SER A 79 -9.28 2.18 10.28
N ILE A 80 -8.27 1.69 9.56
CA ILE A 80 -8.40 1.35 8.15
C ILE A 80 -9.26 0.10 8.06
N ARG A 81 -10.50 0.24 7.59
CA ARG A 81 -11.44 -0.88 7.43
C ARG A 81 -11.78 -1.19 5.99
N CYS A 82 -11.33 -0.34 5.06
CA CYS A 82 -11.71 -0.40 3.66
C CYS A 82 -10.47 -0.38 2.76
N ILE A 83 -10.44 -1.28 1.77
CA ILE A 83 -9.42 -1.35 0.72
C ILE A 83 -9.25 -0.02 -0.02
N HIS A 84 -10.34 0.74 -0.16
CA HIS A 84 -10.37 2.03 -0.84
C HIS A 84 -9.43 3.06 -0.22
N THR A 85 -9.39 3.16 1.12
CA THR A 85 -8.49 4.08 1.82
C THR A 85 -7.03 3.70 1.62
N VAL A 86 -6.73 2.39 1.55
CA VAL A 86 -5.38 1.87 1.29
C VAL A 86 -4.93 2.21 -0.13
N ARG A 87 -5.81 2.02 -1.13
CA ARG A 87 -5.54 2.37 -2.52
C ARG A 87 -5.31 3.87 -2.73
N GLN A 88 -6.11 4.70 -2.05
CA GLN A 88 -5.88 6.15 -2.03
C GLN A 88 -4.50 6.50 -1.51
N LEU A 89 -4.05 5.85 -0.43
CA LEU A 89 -2.72 6.06 0.10
C LEU A 89 -1.64 5.57 -0.86
N ALA A 90 -1.83 4.43 -1.52
CA ALA A 90 -0.89 3.90 -2.49
C ALA A 90 -0.65 4.92 -3.63
N TYR A 91 -1.72 5.52 -4.14
CA TYR A 91 -1.64 6.56 -5.16
C TYR A 91 -0.96 7.84 -4.66
N CYS A 92 -1.29 8.28 -3.46
CA CYS A 92 -0.60 9.37 -2.78
C CYS A 92 0.90 9.08 -2.64
N ALA A 93 1.27 7.84 -2.30
CA ALA A 93 2.65 7.43 -2.13
C ALA A 93 3.41 7.36 -3.45
N GLN A 94 2.76 6.93 -4.53
CA GLN A 94 3.35 6.93 -5.87
C GLN A 94 3.59 8.34 -6.42
N LEU A 95 2.68 9.27 -6.17
CA LEU A 95 2.77 10.63 -6.71
C LEU A 95 3.70 11.54 -5.90
N PHE A 96 3.66 11.40 -4.57
CA PHE A 96 4.32 12.33 -3.66
C PHE A 96 4.95 11.62 -2.45
N PRO A 97 5.90 10.70 -2.69
CA PRO A 97 6.49 9.88 -1.63
C PRO A 97 7.19 10.70 -0.54
N SER A 98 7.70 11.89 -0.87
CA SER A 98 8.42 12.79 0.05
C SER A 98 7.54 13.41 1.15
N THR A 99 6.22 13.36 1.00
CA THR A 99 5.27 13.95 1.96
C THR A 99 4.87 12.98 3.08
N LEU A 100 5.26 11.70 2.93
CA LEU A 100 4.93 10.64 3.87
C LEU A 100 5.95 10.64 5.00
N SER A 101 5.48 10.57 6.24
CA SER A 101 6.32 10.59 7.45
C SER A 101 6.54 9.18 8.00
N GLU A 102 7.62 8.96 8.74
CA GLU A 102 7.85 7.71 9.48
C GLU A 102 6.67 7.34 10.41
N ARG A 103 6.07 8.32 11.08
CA ARG A 103 4.87 8.12 11.94
C ARG A 103 3.66 7.52 11.20
N LEU A 104 3.59 7.71 9.88
CA LEU A 104 2.54 7.11 9.07
C LEU A 104 2.83 5.61 8.86
N CYS A 105 4.10 5.24 8.71
CA CYS A 105 4.53 3.84 8.62
C CYS A 105 4.22 3.10 9.92
N ASP A 106 4.47 3.71 11.09
CA ASP A 106 4.11 3.13 12.39
C ASP A 106 2.58 2.89 12.48
N ALA A 107 1.78 3.86 12.02
CA ALA A 107 0.32 3.71 11.99
C ALA A 107 -0.13 2.59 11.04
N ILE A 108 0.44 2.50 9.83
CA ILE A 108 0.14 1.42 8.87
C ILE A 108 0.51 0.06 9.47
N TYR A 109 1.67 -0.04 10.13
CA TYR A 109 2.11 -1.26 10.81
C TYR A 109 1.13 -1.69 11.91
N SER A 110 0.68 -0.75 12.74
CA SER A 110 -0.32 -1.00 13.78
C SER A 110 -1.65 -1.50 13.18
N HIS A 111 -2.13 -0.87 12.10
CA HIS A 111 -3.34 -1.29 11.39
C HIS A 111 -3.18 -2.68 10.75
N LEU A 112 -2.00 -2.99 10.22
CA LEU A 112 -1.69 -4.30 9.64
C LEU A 112 -1.78 -5.39 10.70
N ASN A 113 -1.15 -5.21 11.86
CA ASN A 113 -1.21 -6.20 12.95
C ASN A 113 -2.65 -6.39 13.46
N THR A 114 -3.38 -5.30 13.68
CA THR A 114 -4.79 -5.35 14.10
C THR A 114 -5.65 -6.11 13.07
N SER A 115 -5.41 -5.89 11.78
CA SER A 115 -6.14 -6.55 10.70
C SER A 115 -5.79 -8.03 10.59
N LEU A 116 -4.52 -8.41 10.81
CA LEU A 116 -4.08 -9.80 10.85
C LEU A 116 -4.67 -10.54 12.05
N GLU A 117 -4.67 -9.95 13.24
CA GLU A 117 -5.33 -10.51 14.42
C GLU A 117 -6.83 -10.73 14.19
N ALA A 118 -7.50 -9.74 13.58
CA ALA A 118 -8.90 -9.87 13.22
C ALA A 118 -9.17 -10.98 12.18
N ALA A 119 -8.23 -11.22 11.25
CA ALA A 119 -8.30 -12.33 10.31
C ALA A 119 -8.15 -13.68 11.02
N VAL A 120 -7.18 -13.80 11.94
CA VAL A 120 -6.94 -15.02 12.73
C VAL A 120 -8.14 -15.37 13.61
N ASN A 121 -8.67 -14.39 14.34
CA ASN A 121 -9.80 -14.63 15.25
C ASN A 121 -11.06 -15.08 14.50
N LYS A 122 -11.30 -14.55 13.31
CA LYS A 122 -12.43 -14.97 12.45
C LYS A 122 -12.24 -16.37 11.89
N GLN A 123 -11.02 -16.75 11.51
CA GLN A 123 -10.73 -18.09 11.02
C GLN A 123 -10.98 -19.16 12.09
N ASN A 124 -10.60 -18.91 13.33
CA ASN A 124 -10.86 -19.84 14.44
C ASN A 124 -12.35 -20.01 14.77
N SER A 125 -13.20 -19.09 14.31
CA SER A 125 -14.63 -19.07 14.59
C SER A 125 -15.50 -19.61 13.45
N ALA A 126 -14.94 -19.85 12.25
CA ALA A 126 -15.70 -20.20 11.05
C ALA A 126 -15.16 -21.45 10.34
N SER A 127 -16.07 -22.32 9.93
CA SER A 127 -15.81 -23.52 9.13
C SER A 127 -15.17 -23.17 7.79
N ILE A 128 -13.85 -23.34 7.70
CA ILE A 128 -12.91 -23.61 6.58
C ILE A 128 -13.13 -23.04 5.15
N SER A 129 -14.31 -22.60 4.68
CA SER A 129 -14.54 -22.43 3.23
C SER A 129 -14.98 -21.09 2.67
N THR A 130 -15.24 -20.01 3.44
CA THR A 130 -15.86 -18.80 2.82
C THR A 130 -15.45 -17.39 3.32
N PHE A 131 -14.44 -17.21 4.19
CA PHE A 131 -14.18 -15.89 4.80
C PHE A 131 -12.77 -15.28 4.61
N THR A 132 -11.92 -15.87 3.77
CA THR A 132 -10.50 -15.51 3.70
C THR A 132 -10.12 -14.38 2.74
N SER A 133 -11.04 -13.78 1.98
CA SER A 133 -10.64 -12.78 0.96
C SER A 133 -10.48 -11.36 1.52
N SER A 134 -11.54 -10.71 2.01
CA SER A 134 -11.54 -9.25 2.15
C SER A 134 -10.57 -8.68 3.20
N ASN A 135 -10.43 -9.33 4.37
CA ASN A 135 -9.48 -8.91 5.40
C ASN A 135 -8.03 -9.17 4.97
N LEU A 136 -7.79 -10.31 4.32
CA LEU A 136 -6.46 -10.71 3.86
C LEU A 136 -6.00 -9.86 2.67
N GLU A 137 -6.92 -9.47 1.78
CA GLU A 137 -6.70 -8.50 0.71
C GLU A 137 -6.33 -7.11 1.26
N LEU A 138 -6.99 -6.69 2.35
CA LEU A 138 -6.64 -5.47 3.06
C LEU A 138 -5.23 -5.57 3.64
N CYS A 139 -4.88 -6.66 4.34
CA CYS A 139 -3.53 -6.88 4.86
C CYS A 139 -2.47 -6.90 3.75
N THR A 140 -2.77 -7.58 2.64
CA THR A 140 -1.90 -7.63 1.44
C THR A 140 -1.65 -6.23 0.90
N SER A 141 -2.70 -5.42 0.79
CA SER A 141 -2.59 -4.05 0.27
C SER A 141 -1.87 -3.11 1.24
N LEU A 142 -2.08 -3.27 2.55
CA LEU A 142 -1.33 -2.52 3.57
C LEU A 142 0.16 -2.85 3.54
N LEU A 143 0.48 -4.14 3.38
CA LEU A 143 1.87 -4.59 3.28
C LEU A 143 2.54 -4.05 2.01
N ASP A 144 1.81 -4.00 0.91
CA ASP A 144 2.30 -3.42 -0.34
C ASP A 144 2.58 -1.91 -0.22
N LEU A 145 1.97 -1.18 0.73
CA LEU A 145 2.32 0.23 0.93
C LEU A 145 3.77 0.45 1.39
N PHE A 146 4.37 -0.50 2.10
CA PHE A 146 5.73 -0.32 2.65
C PHE A 146 6.79 -0.18 1.56
N HIS A 147 6.62 -0.82 0.40
CA HIS A 147 7.57 -0.65 -0.71
C HIS A 147 7.44 0.72 -1.40
N LEU A 148 6.26 1.35 -1.31
CA LEU A 148 5.98 2.67 -1.91
C LEU A 148 6.45 3.83 -1.03
N ILE A 149 6.71 3.61 0.26
CA ILE A 149 7.08 4.66 1.20
C ILE A 149 8.60 4.67 1.40
N PRO A 150 9.35 5.67 0.90
CA PRO A 150 10.80 5.68 1.04
C PRO A 150 11.29 5.78 2.49
N LEU A 151 10.49 6.37 3.38
CA LEU A 151 10.80 6.49 4.80
C LEU A 151 10.57 5.21 5.60
N ALA A 152 10.08 4.13 4.98
CA ALA A 152 10.04 2.81 5.62
C ALA A 152 11.48 2.27 5.71
N THR A 153 12.10 2.45 6.87
CA THR A 153 13.49 2.06 7.16
C THR A 153 13.64 0.57 7.43
N SER A 154 14.89 0.13 7.57
CA SER A 154 15.29 -1.23 7.93
C SER A 154 14.66 -1.78 9.21
N LYS A 155 14.23 -0.90 10.13
CA LYS A 155 13.49 -1.26 11.35
C LYS A 155 12.27 -2.15 11.06
N TYR A 156 11.60 -1.95 9.92
CA TYR A 156 10.40 -2.72 9.59
C TYR A 156 10.70 -4.11 9.00
N VAL A 157 11.95 -4.40 8.61
CA VAL A 157 12.33 -5.71 8.04
C VAL A 157 12.06 -6.83 9.04
N SER A 158 12.58 -6.71 10.27
CA SER A 158 12.38 -7.70 11.32
C SER A 158 10.91 -7.82 11.73
N LEU A 159 10.25 -6.67 11.92
CA LEU A 159 8.86 -6.57 12.37
C LEU A 159 7.87 -7.20 11.37
N LEU A 160 8.03 -6.92 10.07
CA LEU A 160 7.14 -7.44 9.03
C LEU A 160 7.35 -8.93 8.79
N ILE A 161 8.60 -9.41 8.81
CA ILE A 161 8.90 -10.85 8.72
C ILE A 161 8.23 -11.59 9.88
N GLU A 162 8.36 -11.08 11.11
CA GLU A 162 7.75 -11.71 12.28
C GLU A 162 6.22 -11.72 12.22
N SER A 163 5.62 -10.58 11.88
CA SER A 163 4.16 -10.46 11.76
C SER A 163 3.59 -11.40 10.69
N VAL A 164 4.21 -11.46 9.50
CA VAL A 164 3.75 -12.34 8.41
C VAL A 164 3.94 -13.81 8.74
N VAL A 165 5.08 -14.23 9.30
CA VAL A 165 5.30 -15.64 9.68
C VAL A 165 4.32 -16.09 10.75
N ASN A 166 4.07 -15.24 11.76
CA ASN A 166 3.09 -15.55 12.81
C ASN A 166 1.67 -15.64 12.23
N ALA A 167 1.28 -14.72 11.35
CA ALA A 167 -0.02 -14.76 10.70
C ALA A 167 -0.19 -15.98 9.78
N GLU A 168 0.80 -16.33 8.96
CA GLU A 168 0.75 -17.51 8.09
C GLU A 168 0.58 -18.80 8.88
N ARG A 169 1.26 -18.92 10.02
CA ARG A 169 1.14 -20.07 10.94
C ARG A 169 -0.23 -20.13 11.59
N LEU A 170 -0.76 -19.01 12.07
CA LEU A 170 -2.06 -18.97 12.73
C LEU A 170 -3.22 -19.19 11.74
N LEU A 171 -3.06 -18.74 10.50
CA LEU A 171 -4.05 -18.88 9.43
C LEU A 171 -3.91 -20.19 8.63
N ASN A 172 -2.87 -21.01 8.86
CA ASN A 172 -2.60 -22.23 8.08
C ASN A 172 -2.62 -22.02 6.53
N ILE A 173 -2.27 -20.82 6.05
CA ILE A 173 -2.30 -20.45 4.61
C ILE A 173 -0.94 -20.63 3.91
N GLU A 174 -0.13 -21.56 4.40
CA GLU A 174 1.27 -21.72 4.01
C GLU A 174 1.53 -21.97 2.51
N PRO A 175 0.73 -22.69 1.71
CA PRO A 175 1.03 -22.83 0.28
C PRO A 175 0.52 -21.65 -0.55
N THR A 176 -0.52 -20.94 -0.10
CA THR A 176 -1.28 -19.96 -0.90
C THR A 176 -1.28 -18.55 -0.31
N SER A 177 -0.33 -18.22 0.56
CA SER A 177 -0.28 -16.94 1.25
C SER A 177 -0.11 -15.76 0.27
N PRO A 178 -1.07 -14.83 0.20
CA PRO A 178 -0.97 -13.64 -0.65
C PRO A 178 -0.06 -12.56 -0.03
N LEU A 179 0.33 -12.70 1.24
CA LEU A 179 1.18 -11.73 1.96
C LEU A 179 2.65 -11.79 1.50
N ARG A 180 3.07 -12.89 0.85
CA ARG A 180 4.48 -13.08 0.48
C ARG A 180 4.95 -12.13 -0.60
N LEU A 181 4.16 -11.95 -1.65
CA LEU A 181 4.53 -11.06 -2.75
C LEU A 181 4.78 -9.61 -2.27
N PRO A 182 3.85 -8.95 -1.56
CA PRO A 182 4.11 -7.61 -1.04
C PRO A 182 5.25 -7.57 -0.02
N LEU A 183 5.42 -8.61 0.81
CA LEU A 183 6.57 -8.71 1.72
C LEU A 183 7.89 -8.70 0.94
N THR A 184 8.02 -9.58 -0.06
CA THR A 184 9.25 -9.72 -0.84
C THR A 184 9.62 -8.45 -1.60
N ARG A 185 8.63 -7.69 -2.10
CA ARG A 185 8.87 -6.38 -2.71
C ARG A 185 9.53 -5.41 -1.74
N PHE A 186 9.04 -5.33 -0.50
CA PHE A 186 9.67 -4.49 0.51
C PHE A 186 11.07 -4.99 0.89
N LEU A 187 11.23 -6.30 1.11
CA LEU A 187 12.51 -6.90 1.51
C LEU A 187 13.59 -6.77 0.43
N SER A 188 13.21 -6.73 -0.85
CA SER A 188 14.14 -6.51 -1.96
C SER A 188 14.89 -5.17 -1.88
N ARG A 189 14.32 -4.19 -1.15
CA ARG A 189 14.96 -2.89 -0.87
C ARG A 189 16.09 -2.99 0.15
N TYR A 190 16.05 -4.00 1.02
CA TYR A 190 16.98 -4.21 2.13
C TYR A 190 17.57 -5.64 2.12
N PRO A 191 18.28 -6.04 1.04
CA PRO A 191 18.72 -7.42 0.87
C PRO A 191 19.73 -7.85 1.93
N ALA A 192 20.68 -6.97 2.30
CA ALA A 192 21.72 -7.28 3.29
C ALA A 192 21.13 -7.56 4.68
N GLU A 193 20.22 -6.71 5.14
CA GLU A 193 19.56 -6.84 6.45
C GLU A 193 18.60 -8.04 6.47
N THR A 194 17.89 -8.27 5.37
CA THR A 194 17.02 -9.44 5.20
C THR A 194 17.83 -10.73 5.27
N CYS A 195 18.95 -10.81 4.56
CA CYS A 195 19.84 -11.98 4.60
C CYS A 195 20.46 -12.18 5.99
N ALA A 196 20.95 -11.11 6.62
CA ALA A 196 21.50 -11.19 7.97
C ALA A 196 20.48 -11.69 9.00
N LEU A 197 19.21 -11.28 8.87
CA LEU A 197 18.16 -11.70 9.78
C LEU A 197 17.70 -13.14 9.53
N LEU A 198 17.58 -13.56 8.28
CA LEU A 198 17.11 -14.90 7.92
C LEU A 198 18.20 -15.97 8.08
N LEU A 199 19.45 -15.66 7.74
CA LEU A 199 20.59 -16.61 7.78
C LEU A 199 21.33 -16.60 9.11
N THR A 200 21.46 -15.43 9.74
CA THR A 200 22.30 -15.21 10.93
C THR A 200 21.50 -14.94 12.19
N GLY A 201 20.17 -14.77 12.09
CA GLY A 201 19.30 -14.57 13.24
C GLY A 201 19.21 -15.81 14.13
N SER A 202 19.03 -15.65 15.43
CA SER A 202 18.93 -16.79 16.36
C SER A 202 17.63 -17.59 16.24
N ARG A 203 16.58 -17.00 15.66
CA ARG A 203 15.19 -17.53 15.65
C ARG A 203 14.72 -18.07 14.30
N TRP A 204 15.32 -17.63 13.21
CA TRP A 204 14.86 -17.85 11.83
C TRP A 204 15.51 -19.01 11.06
N PRO A 205 16.80 -19.38 11.23
CA PRO A 205 17.45 -20.38 10.38
C PRO A 205 16.86 -21.79 10.57
N TYR A 206 16.24 -22.05 11.72
CA TYR A 206 15.55 -23.31 12.03
C TYR A 206 14.06 -23.29 11.72
N ASN A 207 13.52 -22.15 11.27
CA ASN A 207 12.10 -22.00 11.01
C ASN A 207 11.80 -22.30 9.53
N SER A 208 11.11 -23.41 9.27
CA SER A 208 10.71 -23.85 7.92
C SER A 208 9.96 -22.77 7.13
N HIS A 209 9.22 -21.89 7.81
CA HIS A 209 8.49 -20.79 7.19
C HIS A 209 9.41 -19.66 6.71
N ALA A 210 10.42 -19.31 7.52
CA ALA A 210 11.39 -18.29 7.13
C ALA A 210 12.25 -18.78 5.95
N ASN A 211 12.59 -20.07 5.93
CA ASN A 211 13.30 -20.69 4.82
C ASN A 211 12.47 -20.67 3.53
N ARG A 212 11.14 -20.88 3.62
CA ARG A 212 10.24 -20.72 2.46
C ARG A 212 10.18 -19.28 1.96
N ILE A 213 10.07 -18.30 2.86
CA ILE A 213 10.11 -16.87 2.48
C ILE A 213 11.44 -16.54 1.79
N PHE A 214 12.56 -17.03 2.33
CA PHE A 214 13.88 -16.85 1.74
C PHE A 214 13.98 -17.47 0.33
N LEU A 215 13.47 -18.68 0.12
CA LEU A 215 13.41 -19.30 -1.20
C LEU A 215 12.57 -18.50 -2.20
N VAL A 216 11.44 -17.94 -1.77
CA VAL A 216 10.60 -17.08 -2.62
C VAL A 216 11.32 -15.78 -2.97
N ILE A 217 12.05 -15.17 -2.03
CA ILE A 217 12.87 -13.97 -2.28
C ILE A 217 13.96 -14.28 -3.30
N ILE A 218 14.68 -15.41 -3.15
CA ILE A 218 15.70 -15.84 -4.11
C ILE A 218 15.08 -16.08 -5.48
N TYR A 219 13.96 -16.81 -5.55
CA TYR A 219 13.28 -17.09 -6.81
C TYR A 219 12.87 -15.81 -7.54
N ILE A 220 12.24 -14.86 -6.84
CA ILE A 220 11.86 -13.56 -7.42
C ILE A 220 13.09 -12.78 -7.86
N SER A 221 14.16 -12.75 -7.04
CA SER A 221 15.39 -12.05 -7.40
C SER A 221 16.07 -12.65 -8.64
N ILE A 222 16.02 -13.97 -8.82
CA ILE A 222 16.56 -14.64 -10.01
C ILE A 222 15.70 -14.34 -11.24
N VAL A 223 14.37 -14.36 -11.11
CA VAL A 223 13.44 -14.14 -12.23
C VAL A 223 13.44 -12.69 -12.72
N TYR A 224 13.70 -11.70 -11.85
CA TYR A 224 13.73 -10.28 -12.21
C TYR A 224 15.13 -9.72 -12.55
N VAL A 225 16.19 -10.54 -12.40
CA VAL A 225 17.58 -10.18 -12.76
C VAL A 225 17.98 -10.75 -14.14
N VAL A 226 17.09 -11.47 -14.81
CA VAL A 226 17.21 -11.89 -16.23
C VAL A 226 16.28 -11.05 -17.09
#